data_AF-A0A7C8PPR4-F1
#
_entry.id   AF-A0A7C8PPR4-F1
#
_cell.length_a   1.000
_cell.length_b   1.000
_cell.length_c   1.000
_cell.angle_alpha   90.00
_cell.angle_beta   90.00
_cell.angle_gamma   90.00
#
_symmetry.space_group_name_H-M   'P 1'
#
loop_
_entity.id
_entity.type
_entity.pdbx_description
1 polymer ?
#
loop_
_entity_poly.entity_id
_entity_poly.type
_entity_poly.pdbx_seq_one_letter_code
_entity_poly.pdbx_strand_id
1 'polypeptide(L)'
;MVTATQRLNEVVSSRACRSAIMFNDKLTLEECRELIERLAACDFPFQCAHGRPSMVPVIDLADDGVETRFKEDACGNLCFQHD
;
A
#
# COMPACT_ATOMS: atom_id res chain seq x y z
N MET A 1 23.19 17.79 -1.87
CA MET A 1 22.36 18.66 -2.74
C MET A 1 20.96 18.07 -2.76
N VAL A 2 19.97 18.74 -2.18
CA VAL A 2 18.56 18.29 -2.29
C VAL A 2 18.10 18.69 -3.69
N THR A 3 17.77 17.72 -4.54
CA THR A 3 17.24 17.98 -5.88
C THR A 3 15.82 18.52 -5.78
N ALA A 4 15.43 19.50 -6.62
CA ALA A 4 14.11 20.14 -6.60
C ALA A 4 12.94 19.13 -6.64
N THR A 5 13.13 18.00 -7.31
CA THR A 5 12.20 16.87 -7.38
C THR A 5 11.84 16.30 -6.01
N GLN A 6 12.77 16.30 -5.05
CA GLN A 6 12.56 15.68 -3.74
C GLN A 6 11.60 16.50 -2.88
N ARG A 7 11.71 17.83 -2.93
CA ARG A 7 10.78 18.75 -2.27
C ARG A 7 9.36 18.65 -2.84
N LEU A 8 9.24 18.53 -4.17
CA LEU A 8 7.94 18.33 -4.80
C LEU A 8 7.32 17.00 -4.38
N ASN A 9 8.10 15.94 -4.32
CA ASN A 9 7.62 14.64 -3.87
C ASN A 9 7.13 14.67 -2.41
N GLU A 10 7.85 15.35 -1.51
CA GLU A 10 7.43 15.58 -0.12
C GLU A 10 6.06 16.28 -0.05
N VAL A 11 5.88 17.35 -0.83
CA VAL A 11 4.62 18.11 -0.86
C VAL A 11 3.48 17.26 -1.41
N VAL A 12 3.68 16.56 -2.52
CA VAL A 12 2.65 15.72 -3.15
C VAL A 12 2.29 14.55 -2.25
N SER A 13 3.26 13.87 -1.66
CA SER A 13 3.04 12.74 -0.74
C SER A 13 2.27 13.17 0.51
N SER A 14 2.64 14.30 1.10
CA SER A 14 1.95 14.88 2.26
C SER A 14 0.51 15.27 1.92
N ARG A 15 0.27 15.89 0.75
CA ARG A 15 -1.08 16.20 0.29
C ARG A 15 -1.91 14.94 0.06
N ALA A 16 -1.36 13.96 -0.65
CA ALA A 16 -2.05 12.70 -0.95
C ALA A 16 -2.52 11.99 0.33
N CYS A 17 -1.68 11.92 1.36
CA CYS A 17 -2.07 11.28 2.62
C CYS A 17 -3.05 12.09 3.47
N ARG A 18 -2.98 13.43 3.44
CA ARG A 18 -3.92 14.27 4.19
C ARG A 18 -5.30 14.36 3.55
N SER A 19 -5.41 14.11 2.25
CA SER A 19 -6.68 14.08 1.51
C SER A 19 -7.24 12.67 1.32
N ALA A 20 -6.52 11.63 1.75
CA ALA A 20 -6.97 10.25 1.62
C ALA A 20 -8.13 9.96 2.58
N ILE A 21 -8.83 8.86 2.30
CA ILE A 21 -9.74 8.22 3.26
C ILE A 21 -8.95 7.85 4.51
N MET A 22 -9.49 8.17 5.67
CA MET A 22 -8.87 7.99 6.97
C MET A 22 -9.50 6.85 7.75
N PHE A 23 -8.82 6.42 8.82
CA PHE A 23 -9.39 5.46 9.74
C PHE A 23 -10.70 5.99 10.31
N ASN A 24 -11.67 5.08 10.44
CA ASN A 24 -13.01 5.34 10.96
C ASN A 24 -13.92 6.16 10.03
N ASP A 25 -13.50 6.46 8.81
CA ASP A 25 -14.42 6.92 7.77
C ASP A 25 -15.39 5.79 7.40
N LYS A 26 -16.69 6.13 7.37
CA LYS A 26 -17.72 5.18 6.95
C LYS A 26 -17.82 5.20 5.43
N LEU A 27 -17.63 4.05 4.82
CA LEU A 27 -17.77 3.86 3.38
C LEU A 27 -18.98 2.97 3.09
N THR A 28 -19.72 3.36 2.07
CA THR A 28 -20.69 2.50 1.38
C THR A 28 -19.96 1.44 0.56
N LEU A 29 -20.69 0.39 0.16
CA LEU A 29 -20.10 -0.67 -0.66
C LEU A 29 -19.67 -0.16 -2.04
N GLU A 30 -20.42 0.78 -2.60
CA GLU A 30 -20.13 1.45 -3.86
C GLU A 30 -18.82 2.25 -3.79
N GLU A 31 -18.61 3.03 -2.72
CA GLU A 31 -17.34 3.77 -2.50
C GLU A 31 -16.15 2.81 -2.33
N CYS A 32 -16.34 1.69 -1.63
CA CYS A 32 -15.31 0.66 -1.51
C CYS A 32 -14.94 0.07 -2.87
N ARG A 33 -15.93 -0.21 -3.75
CA ARG A 33 -15.66 -0.72 -5.11
C ARG A 33 -14.89 0.30 -5.94
N GLU A 34 -15.33 1.55 -5.95
CA GLU A 34 -14.66 2.63 -6.67
C GLU A 34 -13.21 2.82 -6.20
N LEU A 35 -12.97 2.73 -4.88
CA LEU A 35 -11.63 2.80 -4.31
C LEU A 35 -10.71 1.71 -4.87
N ILE A 36 -11.19 0.46 -4.92
CA ILE A 36 -10.41 -0.68 -5.42
C ILE A 36 -10.16 -0.54 -6.94
N GLU A 37 -11.16 -0.13 -7.72
CA GLU A 37 -11.01 0.12 -9.16
C GLU A 37 -9.95 1.19 -9.45
N ARG A 38 -9.98 2.31 -8.69
CA ARG A 38 -9.00 3.39 -8.82
C ARG A 38 -7.60 2.95 -8.39
N LEU A 39 -7.50 2.14 -7.33
CA LEU A 39 -6.23 1.59 -6.89
C LEU A 39 -5.63 0.69 -7.98
N ALA A 40 -6.44 -0.19 -8.59
CA ALA A 40 -6.00 -1.11 -9.64
C ALA A 40 -5.50 -0.39 -10.93
N ALA A 41 -5.95 0.84 -11.17
CA ALA A 41 -5.51 1.66 -12.30
C ALA A 41 -4.17 2.40 -12.07
N CYS A 42 -3.61 2.33 -10.85
CA CYS A 42 -2.34 2.98 -10.53
C CYS A 42 -1.13 2.12 -10.96
N ASP A 43 0.00 2.76 -11.31
CA ASP A 43 1.23 2.05 -11.69
C ASP A 43 1.83 1.23 -10.53
N PHE A 44 1.67 1.70 -9.30
CA PHE A 44 2.17 1.07 -8.07
C PHE A 44 1.03 0.85 -7.06
N PRO A 45 0.09 -0.07 -7.33
CA PRO A 45 -1.14 -0.20 -6.54
C PRO A 45 -0.90 -0.75 -5.13
N PHE A 46 0.20 -1.48 -4.92
CA PHE A 46 0.51 -2.12 -3.64
C PHE A 46 1.35 -1.25 -2.71
N GLN A 47 1.72 -0.04 -3.12
CA GLN A 47 2.62 0.83 -2.39
C GLN A 47 2.06 2.26 -2.32
N CYS A 48 1.89 2.82 -1.11
CA CYS A 48 1.51 4.22 -0.97
C CYS A 48 2.68 5.16 -1.28
N ALA A 49 2.39 6.46 -1.44
CA ALA A 49 3.41 7.49 -1.72
C ALA A 49 4.54 7.58 -0.67
N HIS A 50 4.32 7.06 0.54
CA HIS A 50 5.32 7.02 1.62
C HIS A 50 6.04 5.67 1.75
N GLY A 51 5.78 4.69 0.88
CA GLY A 51 6.42 3.38 0.95
C GLY A 51 5.77 2.40 1.94
N ARG A 52 4.51 2.61 2.35
CA ARG A 52 3.75 1.60 3.12
C ARG A 52 2.97 0.67 2.19
N PRO A 53 2.84 -0.64 2.50
CA PRO A 53 2.00 -1.54 1.71
C PRO A 53 0.53 -1.11 1.79
N SER A 54 -0.15 -1.09 0.65
CA SER A 54 -1.56 -0.65 0.53
C SER A 54 -2.57 -1.77 0.77
N MET A 55 -2.17 -3.03 0.55
CA MET A 55 -3.00 -4.22 0.78
C MET A 55 -2.13 -5.42 1.15
N VAL A 56 -2.70 -6.36 1.89
CA VAL A 56 -2.08 -7.63 2.28
C VAL A 56 -3.06 -8.77 2.00
N PRO A 57 -2.60 -9.93 1.50
CA PRO A 57 -3.47 -11.09 1.37
C PRO A 57 -3.86 -11.61 2.76
N VAL A 58 -5.14 -11.97 2.93
CA VAL A 58 -5.68 -12.49 4.20
C VAL A 58 -5.62 -14.02 4.25
N ILE A 59 -5.60 -14.67 3.09
CA ILE A 59 -5.61 -16.12 2.94
C ILE A 59 -4.51 -16.49 1.95
N ASP A 60 -3.74 -17.50 2.27
CA ASP A 60 -2.84 -18.16 1.32
C ASP A 60 -3.65 -19.19 0.53
N LEU A 61 -3.67 -19.06 -0.80
CA LEU A 61 -4.40 -19.96 -1.70
C LEU A 61 -3.49 -21.07 -2.26
N ALA A 62 -2.27 -21.22 -1.75
CA ALA A 62 -1.39 -22.31 -2.14
C ALA A 62 -1.95 -23.67 -1.70
N ASP A 63 -2.44 -24.46 -2.66
CA ASP A 63 -2.55 -25.93 -2.53
C ASP A 63 -1.38 -26.64 -3.25
N ASP A 64 -0.31 -25.90 -3.57
CA ASP A 64 0.83 -26.42 -4.31
C ASP A 64 2.14 -25.72 -3.92
N GLY A 65 2.61 -25.96 -2.69
CA GLY A 65 4.03 -25.95 -2.33
C GLY A 65 4.85 -24.67 -2.53
N VAL A 66 4.23 -23.52 -2.80
CA VAL A 66 4.92 -22.22 -2.89
C VAL A 66 4.79 -21.51 -1.55
N GLU A 67 5.82 -21.64 -0.72
CA GLU A 67 5.98 -20.93 0.55
C GLU A 67 5.91 -19.41 0.33
N THR A 68 4.84 -18.76 0.75
CA THR A 68 4.78 -17.30 0.81
C THR A 68 5.71 -16.83 1.93
N ARG A 69 6.89 -16.28 1.56
CA ARG A 69 7.90 -15.80 2.50
C ARG A 69 7.49 -14.45 3.11
N PHE A 70 6.44 -14.45 3.92
CA PHE A 70 6.31 -13.48 5.00
C PHE A 70 7.35 -13.84 6.07
N LYS A 71 8.60 -13.39 5.89
CA LYS A 71 9.56 -13.50 6.99
C LYS A 71 9.24 -12.43 8.01
N GLU A 72 9.01 -12.86 9.25
CA GLU A 72 9.14 -11.96 10.39
C GLU A 72 10.55 -11.37 10.34
N ASP A 73 10.64 -10.05 10.23
CA ASP A 73 11.91 -9.36 10.42
C ASP A 73 12.37 -9.51 11.89
N ALA A 74 13.61 -9.14 12.19
CA ALA A 74 14.12 -9.19 13.57
C ALA A 74 13.32 -8.31 14.56
N CYS A 75 12.37 -7.52 14.08
CA CYS A 75 11.45 -6.68 14.83
C CYS A 75 10.03 -7.29 14.98
N GLY A 76 9.76 -8.47 14.40
CA GLY A 76 8.46 -9.16 14.49
C GLY A 76 7.39 -8.63 13.53
N ASN A 77 7.78 -7.92 12.46
CA ASN A 77 6.85 -7.45 11.43
C ASN A 77 6.91 -8.35 10.18
N LEU A 78 5.73 -8.63 9.60
CA LEU A 78 5.62 -9.31 8.31
C LEU A 78 6.04 -8.35 7.19
N CYS A 79 7.26 -8.50 6.69
CA CYS A 79 7.73 -7.75 5.54
C CYS A 79 7.60 -8.59 4.26
N PHE A 80 6.95 -8.02 3.23
CA PHE A 80 6.98 -8.60 1.87
C PHE A 80 8.41 -8.45 1.33
N GLN A 81 9.19 -9.53 1.35
CA GLN A 81 10.50 -9.54 0.67
C GLN A 81 10.27 -9.70 -0.82
N HIS A 82 10.44 -8.60 -1.55
CA HIS A 82 10.66 -8.64 -2.99
C HIS A 82 12.12 -9.05 -3.20
N ASP A 83 12.36 -10.20 -3.85
CA ASP A 83 13.67 -10.50 -4.44
C ASP A 83 14.01 -9.47 -5.53
#